data_AF-A0A077RDD2-F1
#
_entry.id   AF-A0A077RDD2-F1
#
_cell.length_a   1.000
_cell.length_b   1.000
_cell.length_c   1.000
_cell.angle_alpha   90.00
_cell.angle_beta   90.00
_cell.angle_gamma   90.00
#
_symmetry.space_group_name_H-M   'P 1'
#
loop_
_entity.id
_entity.type
_entity.pdbx_description
1 polymer ?
#
loop_
_entity_poly.entity_id
_entity_poly.type
_entity_poly.pdbx_seq_one_letter_code
_entity_poly.pdbx_strand_id
1 'polypeptide(L)'
;MAASLSRGSRSLFNQLSRSSRTLASSNRAASSAARPTDDVDPYNLSGSASSSSCSSASSSSNLGRKRNYGQPLPHSHPHLFPRRGVLGSEDAVLRPGDALPSSSELYDVGTGIVATEQLTPGIPKTEYEDRRKALMDRLSDSSVVVAMSGRVKSMSGNIFYKFRQETNFWYLTGFQEPDAAVVLEKDASNPRGYKMTMFVQKRDEHNETWNGPRTGLDGAVDVFGADESYELEPAILLNHLKQILPKYTHIYVEPPNQPTTPRRGNTVGSKAGNILNYLAPPSTTSLDLFSKKSDFDAVVKLLGDTRKCHSLAREVERLRFKKSVNEIRVMRRAGKASGEAMAETMGFVRPGVSEAQLQAVFEYECALRGSQRPAYVPVVASGSNALTIHYVNNDRLVGPDQLVCIDAGGELDGYASDITRAFPCNADGRFSEPQKDLYTAVLNVLKSCTALASENQCYTLADLHRRSVDFLRQELKQIGFNLTGGTLERVLYPHYIGHWLGIDLHDCSSVERTTKLESGVVVTIEPGVYVPLDDAFPKHFQGIGIRVEDDIAVGEQDNVVLSSTAPKEVVDVEAACKRYLDRKHTSQEANWQPSIAS
;
A
#
# COMPACT_ATOMS: atom_id res chain seq x y z
N MET A 1 40.94 17.00 -45.46
CA MET A 1 41.44 18.24 -44.82
C MET A 1 41.54 17.97 -43.34
N ALA A 2 42.77 17.93 -42.86
CA ALA A 2 43.15 17.64 -41.48
C ALA A 2 43.70 18.91 -40.82
N ALA A 3 44.08 18.77 -39.55
CA ALA A 3 44.71 19.75 -38.65
C ALA A 3 43.72 20.64 -37.90
N SER A 4 43.90 20.96 -36.62
CA SER A 4 44.84 20.56 -35.57
C SER A 4 44.35 21.28 -34.31
N LEU A 5 44.69 20.81 -33.10
CA LEU A 5 45.28 21.67 -32.08
C LEU A 5 45.86 20.81 -30.95
N SER A 6 46.99 21.28 -30.46
CA SER A 6 48.04 20.55 -29.76
C SER A 6 48.13 20.93 -28.29
N ARG A 7 48.66 19.96 -27.52
CA ARG A 7 49.62 20.06 -26.40
C ARG A 7 49.57 21.27 -25.44
N GLY A 8 49.64 20.97 -24.14
CA GLY A 8 50.36 21.85 -23.20
C GLY A 8 50.12 21.56 -21.72
N SER A 9 51.01 20.79 -21.12
CA SER A 9 51.10 20.45 -19.70
C SER A 9 51.81 21.53 -18.87
N ARG A 10 51.46 21.68 -17.57
CA ARG A 10 52.36 21.65 -16.38
C ARG A 10 51.77 22.35 -15.13
N SER A 11 51.56 21.53 -14.09
CA SER A 11 52.00 21.69 -12.68
C SER A 11 52.44 23.07 -12.17
N LEU A 12 51.95 23.47 -10.99
CA LEU A 12 52.79 24.00 -9.89
C LEU A 12 52.08 23.90 -8.53
N PHE A 13 52.80 23.30 -7.58
CA PHE A 13 52.48 23.10 -6.15
C PHE A 13 53.09 24.25 -5.32
N ASN A 14 52.39 24.63 -4.24
CA ASN A 14 52.85 25.25 -2.98
C ASN A 14 53.76 26.51 -2.99
N GLN A 15 53.34 27.55 -2.27
CA GLN A 15 54.03 27.95 -1.03
C GLN A 15 53.23 28.91 -0.13
N LEU A 16 53.52 28.77 1.17
CA LEU A 16 52.91 29.32 2.37
C LEU A 16 53.34 30.76 2.69
N SER A 17 52.56 31.44 3.54
CA SER A 17 53.08 32.41 4.51
C SER A 17 52.16 32.51 5.74
N ARG A 18 52.78 32.57 6.92
CA ARG A 18 52.25 32.38 8.28
C ARG A 18 52.01 33.72 9.00
N SER A 19 51.08 33.76 9.96
CA SER A 19 51.27 34.29 11.34
C SER A 19 49.97 34.14 12.16
N SER A 20 49.90 34.25 13.49
CA SER A 20 50.57 33.60 14.62
C SER A 20 49.73 33.89 15.88
N ARG A 21 49.19 32.84 16.53
CA ARG A 21 48.77 32.64 17.94
C ARG A 21 48.24 33.81 18.81
N THR A 22 47.14 33.54 19.51
CA THR A 22 47.00 33.71 20.99
C THR A 22 45.85 32.85 21.54
N LEU A 23 46.04 32.32 22.76
CA LEU A 23 45.13 31.43 23.51
C LEU A 23 44.04 32.23 24.26
N ALA A 24 42.84 31.64 24.39
CA ALA A 24 41.97 31.84 25.57
C ALA A 24 40.93 30.71 25.73
N SER A 25 40.74 30.31 26.97
CA SER A 25 39.86 29.25 27.50
C SER A 25 38.39 29.68 27.64
N SER A 26 37.53 28.67 27.87
CA SER A 26 36.20 28.70 28.53
C SER A 26 34.97 29.03 27.66
N ASN A 27 34.12 28.02 27.41
CA ASN A 27 32.89 27.74 28.16
C ASN A 27 31.95 26.81 27.34
N ARG A 28 31.80 25.56 27.82
CA ARG A 28 30.68 24.69 27.45
C ARG A 28 29.45 25.17 28.24
N ALA A 29 28.45 25.72 27.56
CA ALA A 29 27.11 25.83 28.12
C ALA A 29 26.35 24.55 27.74
N ALA A 30 26.23 23.65 28.71
CA ALA A 30 25.20 22.63 28.72
C ALA A 30 23.86 23.32 29.01
N SER A 31 22.83 22.98 28.25
CA SER A 31 21.44 23.30 28.56
C SER A 31 20.66 21.99 28.57
N SER A 32 20.67 21.33 29.73
CA SER A 32 19.69 20.32 30.11
C SER A 32 18.56 21.00 30.87
N ALA A 33 17.31 20.82 30.44
CA ALA A 33 16.13 20.89 31.29
C ALA A 33 14.88 20.40 30.53
N ALA A 34 14.72 19.09 30.40
CA ALA A 34 13.38 18.51 30.30
C ALA A 34 13.09 17.93 31.69
N ARG A 35 12.07 18.49 32.38
CA ARG A 35 11.61 17.98 33.67
C ARG A 35 10.86 16.66 33.45
N PRO A 36 10.91 15.70 34.39
CA PRO A 36 10.01 14.55 34.36
C PRO A 36 8.57 15.05 34.62
N THR A 37 7.63 14.71 33.75
CA THR A 37 6.21 14.66 34.11
C THR A 37 5.91 13.27 34.64
N ASP A 38 5.30 13.19 35.81
CA ASP A 38 4.78 11.95 36.38
C ASP A 38 3.51 11.57 35.60
N ASP A 39 3.65 10.90 34.45
CA ASP A 39 2.51 10.36 33.71
C ASP A 39 2.26 8.89 34.08
N VAL A 40 1.00 8.64 34.45
CA VAL A 40 0.47 7.38 34.97
C VAL A 40 0.41 6.32 33.88
N ASP A 41 0.95 5.13 34.18
CA ASP A 41 0.83 3.93 33.35
C ASP A 41 -0.67 3.54 33.17
N PRO A 42 -1.23 3.57 31.94
CA PRO A 42 -2.62 3.24 31.70
C PRO A 42 -2.95 1.75 31.94
N TYR A 43 -1.93 0.90 32.17
CA TYR A 43 -2.12 -0.52 32.46
C TYR A 43 -2.13 -0.85 33.97
N ASN A 44 -1.98 0.16 34.84
CA ASN A 44 -1.91 -0.05 36.28
C ASN A 44 -3.11 0.58 37.02
N LEU A 45 -4.32 0.06 36.73
CA LEU A 45 -5.52 0.35 37.53
C LEU A 45 -5.61 -0.65 38.69
N SER A 46 -4.86 -0.41 39.76
CA SER A 46 -5.21 -0.97 41.06
C SER A 46 -4.94 0.02 42.19
N GLY A 47 -6.01 0.45 42.86
CA GLY A 47 -5.88 1.24 44.09
C GLY A 47 -7.13 2.00 44.53
N SER A 48 -8.07 1.32 45.19
CA SER A 48 -8.53 1.79 46.51
C SER A 48 -9.06 0.60 47.34
N ALA A 49 -8.77 0.63 48.63
CA ALA A 49 -8.56 -0.52 49.49
C ALA A 49 -9.79 -0.96 50.29
N SER A 50 -9.83 -2.25 50.66
CA SER A 50 -10.34 -2.68 51.97
C SER A 50 -9.62 -3.95 52.43
N SER A 51 -9.02 -3.87 53.61
CA SER A 51 -8.29 -4.91 54.31
C SER A 51 -9.22 -6.01 54.85
N SER A 52 -8.92 -7.28 54.54
CA SER A 52 -9.20 -8.41 55.42
C SER A 52 -8.30 -9.60 55.09
N SER A 53 -7.90 -10.30 56.14
CA SER A 53 -6.84 -11.30 56.24
C SER A 53 -7.18 -12.69 55.69
N CYS A 54 -6.10 -13.45 55.45
CA CYS A 54 -5.93 -14.92 55.55
C CYS A 54 -5.88 -15.78 54.25
N SER A 55 -4.78 -16.55 54.21
CA SER A 55 -4.59 -17.93 53.67
C SER A 55 -4.06 -18.13 52.24
N SER A 56 -2.73 -18.27 52.19
CA SER A 56 -1.93 -19.25 51.42
C SER A 56 -2.56 -20.03 50.25
N ALA A 57 -2.03 -19.83 49.04
CA ALA A 57 -1.70 -20.89 48.09
C ALA A 57 -0.57 -20.44 47.16
N SER A 58 0.41 -21.30 46.96
CA SER A 58 1.72 -21.06 46.32
C SER A 58 1.63 -20.77 44.81
N SER A 59 2.04 -19.59 44.39
CA SER A 59 2.39 -19.27 43.00
C SER A 59 3.90 -19.14 42.85
N SER A 60 4.49 -19.95 41.97
CA SER A 60 5.88 -19.86 41.55
C SER A 60 6.20 -18.46 41.03
N SER A 61 7.21 -17.84 41.64
CA SER A 61 7.66 -16.48 41.39
C SER A 61 8.24 -16.30 39.99
N ASN A 62 7.50 -15.63 39.10
CA ASN A 62 8.10 -14.88 37.98
C ASN A 62 8.73 -13.61 38.57
N LEU A 63 9.96 -13.74 39.05
CA LEU A 63 10.80 -12.62 39.48
C LEU A 63 10.98 -11.65 38.30
N GLY A 64 10.58 -10.40 38.51
CA GLY A 64 10.37 -9.37 37.49
C GLY A 64 11.54 -9.18 36.54
N ARG A 65 11.27 -9.43 35.25
CA ARG A 65 12.08 -8.90 34.16
C ARG A 65 12.02 -7.38 34.25
N LYS A 66 13.16 -6.72 34.50
CA LYS A 66 13.27 -5.26 34.53
C LYS A 66 12.83 -4.73 33.15
N ARG A 67 11.61 -4.18 33.09
CA ARG A 67 11.05 -3.56 31.88
C ARG A 67 11.79 -2.25 31.65
N ASN A 68 12.79 -2.27 30.78
CA ASN A 68 13.49 -1.06 30.39
C ASN A 68 12.70 -0.39 29.25
N TYR A 69 11.69 0.40 29.61
CA TYR A 69 11.17 1.39 28.69
C TYR A 69 12.19 2.54 28.64
N GLY A 70 12.97 2.63 27.56
CA GLY A 70 13.81 3.80 27.30
C GLY A 70 12.97 5.09 27.26
N GLN A 71 13.60 6.21 27.66
CA GLN A 71 13.14 7.62 27.68
C GLN A 71 11.93 7.96 26.78
N PRO A 72 11.05 8.88 27.23
CA PRO A 72 9.60 8.73 27.22
C PRO A 72 9.09 8.22 25.87
N LEU A 73 8.27 7.17 25.90
CA LEU A 73 7.54 6.65 24.75
C LEU A 73 6.91 7.84 24.01
N PRO A 74 7.45 8.27 22.86
CA PRO A 74 6.78 9.34 22.16
C PRO A 74 5.46 8.73 21.72
N HIS A 75 4.38 9.48 21.90
CA HIS A 75 3.01 9.19 21.49
C HIS A 75 2.86 9.04 19.95
N SER A 76 3.93 8.62 19.27
CA SER A 76 4.16 8.54 17.83
C SER A 76 4.53 7.14 17.35
N HIS A 77 4.74 6.15 18.24
CA HIS A 77 4.99 4.77 17.80
C HIS A 77 3.71 4.19 17.18
N PRO A 78 3.70 3.83 15.88
CA PRO A 78 2.46 3.50 15.14
C PRO A 78 1.66 2.33 15.74
N HIS A 79 2.34 1.40 16.43
CA HIS A 79 1.72 0.24 17.08
C HIS A 79 1.45 0.38 18.57
N LEU A 80 2.16 1.28 19.27
CA LEU A 80 1.96 1.49 20.72
C LEU A 80 0.98 2.65 20.96
N PHE A 81 0.87 3.57 19.99
CA PHE A 81 -0.01 4.74 19.98
C PHE A 81 -0.45 5.04 18.54
N PRO A 82 -1.40 4.28 17.96
CA PRO A 82 -1.92 4.58 16.63
C PRO A 82 -2.43 6.03 16.59
N ARG A 83 -1.98 6.82 15.61
CA ARG A 83 -2.38 8.24 15.46
C ARG A 83 -3.90 8.31 15.32
N ARG A 84 -4.58 8.82 16.35
CA ARG A 84 -6.03 9.01 16.34
C ARG A 84 -6.36 10.38 15.78
N GLY A 85 -6.92 10.42 14.57
CA GLY A 85 -7.83 11.50 14.18
C GLY A 85 -9.14 11.40 14.97
N VAL A 86 -10.04 12.38 14.81
CA VAL A 86 -11.40 12.27 15.36
C VAL A 86 -12.08 11.08 14.70
N LEU A 87 -12.28 10.00 15.46
CA LEU A 87 -12.88 8.76 14.98
C LEU A 87 -14.36 9.00 14.67
N GLY A 88 -14.78 8.64 13.45
CA GLY A 88 -16.17 8.60 13.06
C GLY A 88 -16.82 7.27 13.47
N SER A 89 -18.15 7.16 13.39
CA SER A 89 -18.85 5.90 13.62
C SER A 89 -18.48 4.79 12.62
N GLU A 90 -17.92 5.14 11.46
CA GLU A 90 -17.39 4.23 10.44
C GLU A 90 -16.16 3.43 10.92
N ASP A 91 -15.51 3.83 12.03
CA ASP A 91 -14.28 3.23 12.53
C ASP A 91 -14.50 2.07 13.53
N ALA A 92 -15.78 1.75 13.85
CA ALA A 92 -16.18 0.65 14.74
C ALA A 92 -15.62 -0.71 14.27
N VAL A 93 -15.05 -1.52 15.18
CA VAL A 93 -14.53 -2.87 14.87
C VAL A 93 -15.58 -3.92 15.17
N LEU A 94 -15.82 -4.87 14.25
CA LEU A 94 -16.62 -6.08 14.55
C LEU A 94 -15.73 -7.20 15.09
N ARG A 95 -16.24 -7.95 16.07
CA ARG A 95 -15.59 -9.11 16.70
C ARG A 95 -16.15 -10.42 16.16
N PRO A 96 -15.39 -11.53 16.22
CA PRO A 96 -15.91 -12.86 15.89
C PRO A 96 -17.15 -13.22 16.74
N GLY A 97 -18.27 -13.53 16.08
CA GLY A 97 -19.56 -13.85 16.73
C GLY A 97 -20.59 -12.73 16.70
N ASP A 98 -20.18 -11.51 16.33
CA ASP A 98 -21.13 -10.48 15.92
C ASP A 98 -21.88 -10.98 14.68
N ALA A 99 -23.20 -10.81 14.64
CA ALA A 99 -23.98 -11.19 13.45
C ALA A 99 -23.36 -10.49 12.23
N LEU A 100 -23.15 -11.25 11.14
CA LEU A 100 -22.84 -10.61 9.87
C LEU A 100 -23.96 -9.61 9.61
N PRO A 101 -23.62 -8.31 9.51
CA PRO A 101 -24.62 -7.32 9.23
C PRO A 101 -25.36 -7.76 7.95
N SER A 102 -26.68 -7.70 7.92
CA SER A 102 -27.41 -7.88 6.66
C SER A 102 -26.82 -6.96 5.58
N SER A 103 -27.09 -7.17 4.28
CA SER A 103 -26.61 -6.23 3.25
C SER A 103 -26.90 -4.77 3.65
N SER A 104 -28.00 -4.52 4.38
CA SER A 104 -28.35 -3.21 4.94
C SER A 104 -27.54 -2.73 6.16
N GLU A 105 -26.94 -3.61 6.95
CA GLU A 105 -26.20 -3.26 8.19
C GLU A 105 -24.67 -3.21 7.97
N LEU A 106 -24.17 -3.64 6.80
CA LEU A 106 -22.90 -3.16 6.23
C LEU A 106 -22.91 -1.63 6.04
N TYR A 107 -24.08 -1.00 6.18
CA TYR A 107 -24.35 0.42 6.05
C TYR A 107 -24.57 1.17 7.37
N ASP A 108 -24.36 0.57 8.56
CA ASP A 108 -24.59 1.32 9.81
C ASP A 108 -23.41 2.26 10.17
N VAL A 109 -23.71 3.55 10.20
CA VAL A 109 -22.91 4.68 10.65
C VAL A 109 -23.19 4.96 12.14
N GLY A 110 -23.08 3.94 13.01
CA GLY A 110 -23.57 4.02 14.39
C GLY A 110 -22.65 3.52 15.50
N THR A 111 -22.01 4.46 16.21
CA THR A 111 -21.52 4.41 17.61
C THR A 111 -20.83 3.13 18.14
N GLY A 112 -19.72 2.70 17.54
CA GLY A 112 -18.85 1.69 18.16
C GLY A 112 -17.74 2.31 19.00
N ILE A 113 -17.51 1.80 20.22
CA ILE A 113 -16.33 2.10 21.02
C ILE A 113 -15.11 1.53 20.28
N VAL A 114 -14.21 2.39 19.80
CA VAL A 114 -12.97 1.99 19.12
C VAL A 114 -11.77 2.31 20.00
N ALA A 115 -10.78 1.40 19.94
CA ALA A 115 -9.36 1.65 20.17
C ALA A 115 -8.68 1.09 21.44
N THR A 116 -9.05 -0.09 21.93
CA THR A 116 -8.14 -0.89 22.80
C THR A 116 -7.65 -2.21 22.19
N GLU A 117 -8.32 -2.76 21.17
CA GLU A 117 -8.00 -4.10 20.61
C GLU A 117 -7.50 -4.10 19.16
N GLN A 118 -7.39 -2.92 18.52
CA GLN A 118 -6.87 -2.79 17.15
C GLN A 118 -5.35 -2.97 17.12
N LEU A 119 -4.86 -3.83 16.22
CA LEU A 119 -3.42 -3.97 15.97
C LEU A 119 -2.97 -3.02 14.86
N THR A 120 -3.81 -2.81 13.85
CA THR A 120 -3.69 -1.73 12.86
C THR A 120 -5.03 -1.00 12.76
N PRO A 121 -5.08 0.26 12.27
CA PRO A 121 -6.33 0.99 12.19
C PRO A 121 -7.41 0.21 11.45
N GLY A 122 -8.56 -0.02 12.11
CA GLY A 122 -9.68 -0.78 11.57
C GLY A 122 -9.57 -2.31 11.72
N ILE A 123 -8.40 -2.88 12.01
CA ILE A 123 -8.20 -4.34 12.10
C ILE A 123 -7.78 -4.79 13.52
N PRO A 124 -8.57 -5.65 14.20
CA PRO A 124 -8.26 -6.13 15.54
C PRO A 124 -7.11 -7.16 15.59
N LYS A 125 -6.44 -7.26 16.74
CA LYS A 125 -5.42 -8.29 16.99
C LYS A 125 -5.97 -9.71 16.75
N THR A 126 -7.23 -9.96 17.11
CA THR A 126 -7.90 -11.24 16.90
C THR A 126 -8.03 -11.60 15.42
N GLU A 127 -8.26 -10.63 14.53
CA GLU A 127 -8.36 -10.91 13.09
C GLU A 127 -7.01 -11.32 12.51
N TYR A 128 -5.91 -10.70 12.96
CA TYR A 128 -4.57 -11.18 12.59
C TYR A 128 -4.27 -12.60 13.09
N GLU A 129 -4.78 -12.95 14.28
CA GLU A 129 -4.71 -14.32 14.80
C GLU A 129 -5.51 -15.30 13.93
N ASP A 130 -6.74 -14.94 13.56
CA ASP A 130 -7.61 -15.74 12.72
C ASP A 130 -7.01 -15.95 11.32
N ARG A 131 -6.36 -14.94 10.74
CA ARG A 131 -5.65 -15.05 9.45
C ARG A 131 -4.52 -16.09 9.52
N ARG A 132 -3.69 -16.04 10.55
CA ARG A 132 -2.59 -17.01 10.75
C ARG A 132 -3.14 -18.41 11.02
N LYS A 133 -4.17 -18.53 11.85
CA LYS A 133 -4.83 -19.81 12.11
C LYS A 133 -5.42 -20.41 10.83
N ALA A 134 -6.18 -19.62 10.06
CA ALA A 134 -6.75 -20.05 8.79
C ALA A 134 -5.69 -20.49 7.78
N LEU A 135 -4.54 -19.80 7.73
CA LEU A 135 -3.39 -20.24 6.94
C LEU A 135 -2.91 -21.62 7.43
N MET A 136 -2.53 -21.72 8.71
CA MET A 136 -1.90 -22.93 9.26
C MET A 136 -2.83 -24.16 9.26
N ASP A 137 -4.14 -23.98 9.43
CA ASP A 137 -5.14 -25.04 9.34
C ASP A 137 -5.24 -25.62 7.91
N ARG A 138 -5.02 -24.79 6.87
CA ARG A 138 -5.05 -25.21 5.46
C ARG A 138 -3.80 -25.96 5.00
N LEU A 139 -2.65 -25.69 5.61
CA LEU A 139 -1.39 -26.34 5.22
C LEU A 139 -1.38 -27.81 5.68
N SER A 140 -0.64 -28.67 4.99
CA SER A 140 -0.45 -30.06 5.42
C SER A 140 0.22 -30.15 6.79
N ASP A 141 0.12 -31.30 7.47
CA ASP A 141 0.95 -31.56 8.65
C ASP A 141 2.45 -31.48 8.31
N SER A 142 3.28 -31.19 9.32
CA SER A 142 4.72 -30.97 9.12
C SER A 142 5.02 -29.81 8.15
N SER A 143 4.26 -28.72 8.30
CA SER A 143 4.47 -27.46 7.59
C SER A 143 5.12 -26.40 8.46
N VAL A 144 5.97 -25.58 7.85
CA VAL A 144 6.52 -24.34 8.41
C VAL A 144 6.38 -23.20 7.42
N VAL A 145 5.99 -22.02 7.89
CA VAL A 145 5.95 -20.77 7.12
C VAL A 145 7.12 -19.89 7.56
N VAL A 146 7.83 -19.28 6.62
CA VAL A 146 8.81 -18.21 6.89
C VAL A 146 8.47 -17.01 6.01
N ALA A 147 8.03 -15.92 6.63
CA ALA A 147 7.72 -14.66 5.95
C ALA A 147 8.69 -13.56 6.42
N MET A 148 9.23 -12.81 5.46
CA MET A 148 10.18 -11.72 5.72
C MET A 148 9.49 -10.37 5.54
N SER A 149 9.87 -9.40 6.37
CA SER A 149 9.41 -8.03 6.18
C SER A 149 9.96 -7.42 4.88
N GLY A 150 9.28 -6.40 4.42
CA GLY A 150 9.75 -5.41 3.47
C GLY A 150 11.03 -4.72 3.95
N ARG A 151 11.69 -4.08 2.99
CA ARG A 151 12.98 -3.40 3.19
C ARG A 151 12.84 -1.90 2.99
N VAL A 152 13.63 -1.14 3.73
CA VAL A 152 13.83 0.28 3.44
C VAL A 152 14.49 0.43 2.07
N LYS A 153 13.85 1.18 1.18
CA LYS A 153 14.36 1.48 -0.16
C LYS A 153 15.06 2.84 -0.14
N SER A 154 16.22 2.94 -0.79
CA SER A 154 16.96 4.20 -0.90
C SER A 154 16.51 4.99 -2.13
N MET A 155 16.28 6.29 -1.95
CA MET A 155 16.08 7.27 -3.01
C MET A 155 17.43 7.72 -3.59
N SER A 156 18.36 8.13 -2.71
CA SER A 156 19.73 8.50 -3.08
C SER A 156 20.66 8.39 -1.87
N GLY A 157 21.78 7.66 -2.00
CA GLY A 157 22.71 7.44 -0.90
C GLY A 157 22.00 6.83 0.33
N ASN A 158 22.02 7.56 1.44
CA ASN A 158 21.37 7.18 2.72
C ASN A 158 19.97 7.82 2.90
N ILE A 159 19.44 8.52 1.89
CA ILE A 159 18.09 9.09 1.91
C ILE A 159 17.12 8.01 1.46
N PHE A 160 16.11 7.70 2.27
CA PHE A 160 15.17 6.61 2.03
C PHE A 160 13.79 7.08 1.58
N TYR A 161 13.10 6.23 0.83
CA TYR A 161 11.67 6.36 0.58
C TYR A 161 10.88 6.04 1.85
N LYS A 162 9.64 6.56 1.93
CA LYS A 162 8.70 6.14 2.97
C LYS A 162 8.54 4.62 2.96
N PHE A 163 8.69 4.00 4.11
CA PHE A 163 8.63 2.54 4.23
C PHE A 163 7.23 2.02 3.87
N ARG A 164 7.20 0.93 3.09
CA ARG A 164 6.01 0.13 2.81
C ARG A 164 6.38 -1.33 3.07
N GLN A 165 5.60 -1.96 3.95
CA GLN A 165 5.78 -3.34 4.34
C GLN A 165 5.56 -4.31 3.16
N GLU A 166 6.18 -5.49 3.23
CA GLU A 166 5.84 -6.62 2.35
C GLU A 166 4.42 -7.10 2.68
N THR A 167 3.61 -7.30 1.64
CA THR A 167 2.17 -7.42 1.80
C THR A 167 1.74 -8.69 2.53
N ASN A 168 2.34 -9.85 2.24
CA ASN A 168 1.95 -11.11 2.90
C ASN A 168 2.37 -11.11 4.38
N PHE A 169 3.57 -10.61 4.67
CA PHE A 169 4.05 -10.38 6.02
C PHE A 169 3.13 -9.41 6.78
N TRP A 170 2.73 -8.30 6.14
CA TRP A 170 1.81 -7.35 6.77
C TRP A 170 0.44 -7.96 7.02
N TYR A 171 -0.13 -8.71 6.06
CA TYR A 171 -1.42 -9.36 6.21
C TYR A 171 -1.46 -10.33 7.40
N LEU A 172 -0.36 -11.07 7.61
CA LEU A 172 -0.25 -12.06 8.69
C LEU A 172 0.10 -11.46 10.06
N THR A 173 0.67 -10.26 10.12
CA THR A 173 1.24 -9.72 11.37
C THR A 173 0.75 -8.35 11.77
N GLY A 174 0.38 -7.48 10.82
CA GLY A 174 0.14 -6.06 11.05
C GLY A 174 1.41 -5.26 11.37
N PHE A 175 2.57 -5.92 11.46
CA PHE A 175 3.84 -5.32 11.89
C PHE A 175 4.39 -4.38 10.81
N GLN A 176 4.74 -3.14 11.16
CA GLN A 176 5.13 -2.08 10.20
C GLN A 176 6.59 -1.62 10.33
N GLU A 177 7.45 -2.37 11.00
CA GLU A 177 8.90 -2.08 10.99
C GLU A 177 9.63 -2.93 9.94
N PRO A 178 10.70 -2.40 9.34
CA PRO A 178 11.58 -3.17 8.47
C PRO A 178 12.44 -4.15 9.27
N ASP A 179 13.21 -4.98 8.54
CA ASP A 179 14.13 -5.95 9.12
C ASP A 179 13.47 -6.77 10.23
N ALA A 180 12.39 -7.45 9.86
CA ALA A 180 11.73 -8.45 10.68
C ALA A 180 11.45 -9.74 9.89
N ALA A 181 11.17 -10.82 10.63
CA ALA A 181 10.70 -12.08 10.07
C ALA A 181 9.67 -12.71 11.02
N VAL A 182 8.77 -13.50 10.47
CA VAL A 182 7.88 -14.37 11.25
C VAL A 182 8.03 -15.80 10.76
N VAL A 183 8.16 -16.72 11.71
CA VAL A 183 8.18 -18.16 11.49
C VAL A 183 6.94 -18.75 12.16
N LEU A 184 6.11 -19.46 11.39
CA LEU A 184 4.95 -20.19 11.91
C LEU A 184 5.21 -21.69 11.76
N GLU A 185 5.40 -22.37 12.87
CA GLU A 185 5.64 -23.81 12.94
C GLU A 185 4.31 -24.51 13.23
N LYS A 186 3.85 -25.41 12.35
CA LYS A 186 2.63 -26.19 12.63
C LYS A 186 2.89 -27.10 13.83
N ASP A 187 2.07 -26.95 14.86
CA ASP A 187 2.28 -27.60 16.16
C ASP A 187 0.92 -27.89 16.82
N ALA A 188 0.48 -29.15 16.73
CA ALA A 188 -0.77 -29.58 17.32
C ALA A 188 -0.79 -29.55 18.86
N SER A 189 0.38 -29.44 19.51
CA SER A 189 0.45 -29.29 20.97
C SER A 189 0.25 -27.85 21.43
N ASN A 190 0.48 -26.88 20.54
CA ASN A 190 0.16 -25.49 20.80
C ASN A 190 -1.37 -25.29 20.72
N PRO A 191 -2.02 -24.61 21.69
CA PRO A 191 -3.46 -24.35 21.66
C PRO A 191 -3.97 -23.66 20.37
N ARG A 192 -3.11 -22.88 19.70
CA ARG A 192 -3.42 -22.21 18.42
C ARG A 192 -3.38 -23.16 17.22
N GLY A 193 -2.75 -24.33 17.37
CA GLY A 193 -2.39 -25.26 16.29
C GLY A 193 -1.06 -24.94 15.61
N TYR A 194 -0.38 -23.87 16.02
CA TYR A 194 0.92 -23.45 15.53
C TYR A 194 1.67 -22.64 16.57
N LYS A 195 3.00 -22.65 16.49
CA LYS A 195 3.89 -21.77 17.25
C LYS A 195 4.34 -20.61 16.35
N MET A 196 4.27 -19.38 16.87
CA MET A 196 4.69 -18.16 16.20
C MET A 196 5.97 -17.61 16.82
N THR A 197 7.03 -17.58 16.03
CA THR A 197 8.32 -16.97 16.41
C THR A 197 8.56 -15.71 15.58
N MET A 198 8.76 -14.56 16.23
CA MET A 198 9.11 -13.31 15.54
C MET A 198 10.59 -12.96 15.69
N PHE A 199 11.21 -12.49 14.62
CA PHE A 199 12.54 -11.91 14.63
C PHE A 199 12.39 -10.42 14.36
N VAL A 200 12.82 -9.56 15.28
CA VAL A 200 12.65 -8.10 15.16
C VAL A 200 13.91 -7.38 15.60
N GLN A 201 14.04 -6.10 15.25
CA GLN A 201 15.13 -5.28 15.75
C GLN A 201 15.01 -5.11 17.27
N LYS A 202 16.10 -5.29 18.02
CA LYS A 202 16.11 -4.93 19.45
C LYS A 202 15.98 -3.42 19.61
N ARG A 203 15.46 -3.01 20.77
CA ARG A 203 15.50 -1.61 21.18
C ARG A 203 16.96 -1.17 21.33
N ASP A 204 17.25 -0.01 20.77
CA ASP A 204 18.58 0.61 20.80
C ASP A 204 18.37 2.12 20.94
N GLU A 205 18.63 2.66 22.14
CA GLU A 205 18.39 4.07 22.47
C GLU A 205 19.08 5.03 21.49
N HIS A 206 20.29 4.69 21.06
CA HIS A 206 21.00 5.51 20.09
C HIS A 206 20.26 5.51 18.76
N ASN A 207 19.90 4.33 18.24
CA ASN A 207 19.17 4.22 16.98
C ASN A 207 17.77 4.85 17.06
N GLU A 208 17.05 4.64 18.16
CA GLU A 208 15.70 5.15 18.38
C GLU A 208 15.68 6.69 18.41
N THR A 209 16.76 7.31 18.90
CA THR A 209 16.95 8.77 18.84
C THR A 209 16.96 9.29 17.41
N TRP A 210 17.51 8.53 16.45
CA TRP A 210 17.65 8.96 15.05
C TRP A 210 16.50 8.51 14.15
N ASN A 211 16.01 7.28 14.34
CA ASN A 211 15.09 6.63 13.41
C ASN A 211 13.68 6.43 13.97
N GLY A 212 13.46 6.83 15.21
CA GLY A 212 12.20 6.61 15.92
C GLY A 212 12.18 5.31 16.73
N PRO A 213 11.17 5.16 17.60
CA PRO A 213 11.09 4.04 18.54
C PRO A 213 10.83 2.71 17.82
N ARG A 214 11.27 1.60 18.44
CA ARG A 214 11.07 0.23 17.94
C ARG A 214 10.18 -0.56 18.89
N THR A 215 9.43 -1.52 18.35
CA THR A 215 8.60 -2.45 19.12
C THR A 215 9.47 -3.27 20.08
N GLY A 216 10.64 -3.73 19.62
CA GLY A 216 11.53 -4.58 20.41
C GLY A 216 11.00 -5.99 20.65
N LEU A 217 11.81 -6.81 21.33
CA LEU A 217 11.53 -8.22 21.57
C LEU A 217 10.26 -8.42 22.43
N ASP A 218 10.16 -7.69 23.55
CA ASP A 218 9.02 -7.81 24.45
C ASP A 218 7.71 -7.37 23.76
N GLY A 219 7.75 -6.31 22.93
CA GLY A 219 6.58 -5.87 22.16
C GLY A 219 6.12 -6.89 21.10
N ALA A 220 7.03 -7.66 20.50
CA ALA A 220 6.66 -8.73 19.58
C ALA A 220 5.83 -9.83 20.27
N VAL A 221 6.10 -10.10 21.55
CA VAL A 221 5.32 -11.03 22.37
C VAL A 221 4.02 -10.37 22.84
N ASP A 222 4.13 -9.25 23.57
CA ASP A 222 3.01 -8.64 24.28
C ASP A 222 1.95 -8.06 23.32
N VAL A 223 2.39 -7.37 22.27
CA VAL A 223 1.50 -6.68 21.32
C VAL A 223 1.10 -7.63 20.19
N PHE A 224 2.07 -8.28 19.54
CA PHE A 224 1.84 -9.06 18.33
C PHE A 224 1.48 -10.55 18.59
N GLY A 225 1.61 -11.02 19.83
CA GLY A 225 1.22 -12.38 20.22
C GLY A 225 2.17 -13.47 19.71
N ALA A 226 3.46 -13.14 19.54
CA ALA A 226 4.48 -14.15 19.29
C ALA A 226 4.67 -15.02 20.54
N ASP A 227 4.80 -16.33 20.36
CA ASP A 227 5.16 -17.25 21.45
C ASP A 227 6.63 -17.04 21.86
N GLU A 228 7.49 -16.73 20.87
CA GLU A 228 8.90 -16.41 21.07
C GLU A 228 9.32 -15.22 20.20
N SER A 229 10.30 -14.45 20.68
CA SER A 229 10.89 -13.34 19.95
C SER A 229 12.41 -13.36 20.02
N TYR A 230 13.08 -13.11 18.89
CA TYR A 230 14.53 -13.03 18.78
C TYR A 230 14.97 -11.75 18.07
N GLU A 231 16.23 -11.35 18.25
CA GLU A 231 16.80 -10.26 17.47
C GLU A 231 16.96 -10.69 16.00
N LEU A 232 16.52 -9.85 15.06
CA LEU A 232 16.80 -10.08 13.65
C LEU A 232 18.26 -9.71 13.33
N GLU A 233 19.16 -10.62 13.65
CA GLU A 233 20.48 -10.68 13.03
C GLU A 233 20.55 -11.82 11.99
N PRO A 234 21.21 -11.62 10.84
CA PRO A 234 21.40 -12.67 9.83
C PRO A 234 21.87 -14.01 10.40
N ALA A 235 22.80 -13.99 11.36
CA ALA A 235 23.35 -15.19 11.97
C ALA A 235 22.34 -15.90 12.89
N ILE A 236 21.54 -15.14 13.65
CA ILE A 236 20.52 -15.69 14.55
C ILE A 236 19.41 -16.35 13.73
N LEU A 237 18.90 -15.65 12.70
CA LEU A 237 17.88 -16.20 11.82
C LEU A 237 18.41 -17.44 11.08
N LEU A 238 19.62 -17.38 10.51
CA LEU A 238 20.22 -18.51 9.80
C LEU A 238 20.37 -19.74 10.71
N ASN A 239 20.86 -19.56 11.94
CA ASN A 239 20.99 -20.65 12.90
C ASN A 239 19.63 -21.24 13.27
N HIS A 240 18.61 -20.41 13.47
CA HIS A 240 17.26 -20.87 13.75
C HIS A 240 16.70 -21.69 12.59
N LEU A 241 16.74 -21.16 11.36
CA LEU A 241 16.27 -21.85 10.16
C LEU A 241 17.00 -23.18 9.94
N LYS A 242 18.33 -23.22 10.13
CA LYS A 242 19.12 -24.46 10.04
C LYS A 242 18.62 -25.52 11.02
N GLN A 243 18.19 -25.13 12.22
CA GLN A 243 17.70 -26.05 13.24
C GLN A 243 16.29 -26.56 12.95
N ILE A 244 15.40 -25.70 12.44
CA ILE A 244 13.98 -26.04 12.30
C ILE A 244 13.64 -26.65 10.94
N LEU A 245 14.17 -26.11 9.84
CA LEU A 245 13.74 -26.49 8.48
C LEU A 245 13.91 -28.00 8.18
N PRO A 246 14.96 -28.71 8.66
CA PRO A 246 15.09 -30.14 8.43
C PRO A 246 13.96 -30.99 9.02
N LYS A 247 13.25 -30.48 10.03
CA LYS A 247 12.16 -31.17 10.72
C LYS A 247 10.87 -31.22 9.88
N TYR A 248 10.73 -30.33 8.92
CA TYR A 248 9.51 -30.14 8.15
C TYR A 248 9.59 -30.75 6.74
N THR A 249 8.45 -31.25 6.26
CA THR A 249 8.30 -31.76 4.89
C THR A 249 7.77 -30.70 3.93
N HIS A 250 7.06 -29.69 4.45
CA HIS A 250 6.54 -28.57 3.68
C HIS A 250 7.07 -27.24 4.24
N ILE A 251 7.75 -26.47 3.41
CA ILE A 251 8.37 -25.19 3.75
C ILE A 251 7.72 -24.13 2.86
N TYR A 252 6.95 -23.22 3.45
CA TYR A 252 6.26 -22.16 2.74
C TYR A 252 7.04 -20.86 2.92
N VAL A 253 7.63 -20.39 1.83
CA VAL A 253 8.39 -19.15 1.77
C VAL A 253 8.04 -18.43 0.48
N GLU A 254 8.35 -17.15 0.38
CA GLU A 254 8.40 -16.55 -0.96
C GLU A 254 9.57 -17.18 -1.72
N PRO A 255 9.31 -17.92 -2.82
CA PRO A 255 10.38 -18.58 -3.53
C PRO A 255 11.33 -17.51 -4.07
N PRO A 256 12.64 -17.78 -4.10
CA PRO A 256 13.58 -16.95 -4.84
C PRO A 256 13.04 -16.68 -6.24
N ASN A 257 12.94 -15.40 -6.63
CA ASN A 257 12.99 -15.05 -8.04
C ASN A 257 14.42 -15.39 -8.52
N GLN A 258 14.63 -16.67 -8.86
CA GLN A 258 15.88 -17.35 -9.20
C GLN A 258 16.88 -17.60 -8.05
N PRO A 259 17.58 -18.76 -8.05
CA PRO A 259 18.74 -18.99 -7.19
C PRO A 259 19.88 -18.08 -7.65
N THR A 260 20.21 -17.05 -6.87
CA THR A 260 21.43 -16.27 -7.05
C THR A 260 22.62 -17.16 -6.71
N THR A 261 23.25 -17.72 -7.74
CA THR A 261 24.66 -18.10 -7.61
C THR A 261 25.45 -16.86 -7.17
N PRO A 262 26.37 -16.95 -6.19
CA PRO A 262 27.16 -15.80 -5.81
C PRO A 262 28.13 -15.47 -6.95
N ARG A 263 27.77 -14.49 -7.79
CA ARG A 263 28.69 -13.95 -8.79
C ARG A 263 29.76 -13.16 -8.06
N ARG A 264 31.00 -13.68 -8.05
CA ARG A 264 32.18 -12.88 -7.75
C ARG A 264 32.24 -11.72 -8.74
N GLY A 265 31.95 -10.51 -8.28
CA GLY A 265 32.11 -9.29 -9.09
C GLY A 265 31.38 -8.10 -8.48
N ASN A 266 32.14 -7.13 -7.99
CA ASN A 266 31.64 -5.79 -7.67
C ASN A 266 31.02 -5.16 -8.93
N THR A 267 29.69 -5.02 -8.97
CA THR A 267 28.93 -3.77 -9.15
C THR A 267 27.46 -4.04 -9.48
N VAL A 268 26.58 -3.36 -8.74
CA VAL A 268 25.27 -2.79 -9.09
C VAL A 268 24.32 -3.59 -10.00
N GLY A 269 23.18 -3.99 -9.43
CA GLY A 269 21.92 -4.17 -10.20
C GLY A 269 21.11 -5.40 -9.82
N SER A 270 19.88 -5.17 -9.35
CA SER A 270 18.83 -6.16 -8.98
C SER A 270 18.82 -6.63 -7.51
N LYS A 271 18.25 -5.78 -6.64
CA LYS A 271 17.85 -6.13 -5.26
C LYS A 271 16.38 -6.60 -5.25
N ALA A 272 16.13 -7.85 -5.64
CA ALA A 272 14.85 -8.52 -5.35
C ALA A 272 14.83 -9.03 -3.89
N GLY A 273 13.65 -8.98 -3.25
CA GLY A 273 13.41 -9.25 -1.82
C GLY A 273 13.49 -10.72 -1.40
N ASN A 274 14.58 -11.41 -1.75
CA ASN A 274 14.75 -12.81 -1.42
C ASN A 274 15.26 -13.01 0.03
N ILE A 275 14.74 -14.02 0.73
CA ILE A 275 15.21 -14.47 2.05
C ILE A 275 16.73 -14.74 2.06
N LEU A 276 17.28 -15.22 0.93
CA LEU A 276 18.72 -15.47 0.79
C LEU A 276 19.58 -14.21 1.01
N ASN A 277 19.06 -13.02 0.65
CA ASN A 277 19.78 -11.77 0.87
C ASN A 277 19.83 -11.37 2.35
N TYR A 278 18.93 -11.87 3.19
CA TYR A 278 19.00 -11.67 4.64
C TYR A 278 19.92 -12.69 5.32
N LEU A 279 20.04 -13.89 4.74
CA LEU A 279 20.85 -14.97 5.30
C LEU A 279 22.33 -14.89 4.89
N ALA A 280 22.65 -14.10 3.85
CA ALA A 280 24.02 -13.97 3.36
C ALA A 280 24.95 -13.43 4.48
N PRO A 281 26.05 -14.12 4.79
CA PRO A 281 26.88 -13.76 5.93
C PRO A 281 27.60 -12.41 5.70
N PRO A 282 27.38 -11.37 6.54
CA PRO A 282 28.30 -10.24 6.60
C PRO A 282 29.59 -10.74 7.26
N SER A 283 30.77 -10.50 6.66
CA SER A 283 32.02 -11.05 7.20
C SER A 283 33.17 -10.03 7.24
N THR A 284 33.82 -9.97 8.41
CA THR A 284 35.06 -9.24 8.70
C THR A 284 36.27 -10.17 8.97
N THR A 285 36.13 -11.50 8.91
CA THR A 285 37.21 -12.45 9.27
C THR A 285 37.09 -13.83 8.58
N SER A 286 38.23 -14.47 8.29
CA SER A 286 38.36 -15.62 7.36
C SER A 286 37.88 -16.99 7.89
N LEU A 287 37.95 -17.27 9.19
CA LEU A 287 37.48 -18.54 9.79
C LEU A 287 35.95 -18.60 9.94
N ASP A 288 35.34 -17.49 10.33
CA ASP A 288 33.89 -17.31 10.46
C ASP A 288 33.17 -17.49 9.10
N LEU A 289 33.89 -17.15 8.02
CA LEU A 289 33.50 -17.32 6.63
C LEU A 289 33.23 -18.79 6.25
N PHE A 290 33.93 -19.78 6.82
CA PHE A 290 33.77 -21.18 6.43
C PHE A 290 32.53 -21.83 7.06
N SER A 291 32.32 -21.68 8.38
CA SER A 291 31.18 -22.28 9.08
C SER A 291 29.86 -21.59 8.72
N LYS A 292 29.85 -20.25 8.60
CA LYS A 292 28.63 -19.54 8.19
C LYS A 292 28.27 -19.83 6.74
N LYS A 293 29.26 -20.07 5.89
CA LYS A 293 29.04 -20.49 4.51
C LYS A 293 28.44 -21.89 4.42
N SER A 294 28.92 -22.87 5.19
CA SER A 294 28.31 -24.21 5.19
C SER A 294 26.86 -24.20 5.68
N ASP A 295 26.57 -23.39 6.69
CA ASP A 295 25.23 -23.27 7.26
C ASP A 295 24.27 -22.57 6.31
N PHE A 296 24.75 -21.50 5.67
CA PHE A 296 24.04 -20.82 4.59
C PHE A 296 23.75 -21.77 3.43
N ASP A 297 24.75 -22.51 2.95
CA ASP A 297 24.61 -23.45 1.85
C ASP A 297 23.61 -24.57 2.18
N ALA A 298 23.56 -25.03 3.43
CA ALA A 298 22.58 -26.02 3.89
C ALA A 298 21.13 -25.48 3.86
N VAL A 299 20.92 -24.26 4.34
CA VAL A 299 19.59 -23.62 4.30
C VAL A 299 19.18 -23.30 2.86
N VAL A 300 20.08 -22.76 2.05
CA VAL A 300 19.84 -22.51 0.61
C VAL A 300 19.44 -23.80 -0.10
N LYS A 301 20.11 -24.91 0.18
CA LYS A 301 19.78 -26.21 -0.41
C LYS A 301 18.36 -26.67 -0.04
N LEU A 302 17.94 -26.46 1.21
CA LEU A 302 16.57 -26.77 1.64
C LEU A 302 15.55 -25.86 0.97
N LEU A 303 15.80 -24.55 0.97
CA LEU A 303 14.95 -23.54 0.33
C LEU A 303 14.88 -23.70 -1.20
N GLY A 304 15.88 -24.34 -1.80
CA GLY A 304 15.91 -24.69 -3.22
C GLY A 304 15.32 -26.07 -3.57
N ASP A 305 14.93 -26.91 -2.60
CA ASP A 305 14.29 -28.19 -2.87
C ASP A 305 12.82 -27.97 -3.25
N THR A 306 12.51 -28.02 -4.54
CA THR A 306 11.17 -27.79 -5.09
C THR A 306 10.12 -28.81 -4.64
N ARG A 307 10.53 -29.93 -4.04
CA ARG A 307 9.59 -30.91 -3.46
C ARG A 307 9.13 -30.49 -2.06
N LYS A 308 9.98 -29.76 -1.33
CA LYS A 308 9.69 -29.30 0.02
C LYS A 308 9.21 -27.86 0.04
N CYS A 309 9.74 -27.00 -0.83
CA CYS A 309 9.46 -25.58 -0.82
C CYS A 309 8.28 -25.21 -1.70
N HIS A 310 7.33 -24.48 -1.12
CA HIS A 310 6.08 -24.05 -1.73
C HIS A 310 5.99 -22.53 -1.66
N SER A 311 5.23 -21.93 -2.59
CA SER A 311 4.98 -20.49 -2.59
C SER A 311 4.07 -20.11 -1.43
N LEU A 312 4.57 -19.24 -0.55
CA LEU A 312 3.77 -18.63 0.50
C LEU A 312 2.71 -17.70 -0.08
N ALA A 313 3.07 -16.84 -1.04
CA ALA A 313 2.14 -15.91 -1.68
C ALA A 313 0.87 -16.60 -2.17
N ARG A 314 0.99 -17.75 -2.85
CA ARG A 314 -0.18 -18.46 -3.35
C ARG A 314 -1.17 -18.87 -2.25
N GLU A 315 -0.69 -19.26 -1.08
CA GLU A 315 -1.57 -19.65 0.03
C GLU A 315 -2.14 -18.45 0.77
N VAL A 316 -1.37 -17.37 0.91
CA VAL A 316 -1.82 -16.13 1.57
C VAL A 316 -2.79 -15.34 0.67
N GLU A 317 -2.55 -15.29 -0.63
CA GLU A 317 -3.44 -14.64 -1.61
C GLU A 317 -4.83 -15.27 -1.64
N ARG A 318 -4.95 -16.59 -1.41
CA ARG A 318 -6.28 -17.24 -1.27
C ARG A 318 -7.07 -16.72 -0.08
N LEU A 319 -6.41 -16.27 0.98
CA LEU A 319 -7.05 -15.65 2.13
C LEU A 319 -7.37 -14.19 1.83
N ARG A 320 -6.40 -13.44 1.30
CA ARG A 320 -6.56 -12.02 0.90
C ARG A 320 -7.61 -11.80 -0.19
N PHE A 321 -7.89 -12.80 -1.01
CA PHE A 321 -8.86 -12.72 -2.10
C PHE A 321 -10.25 -12.32 -1.59
N LYS A 322 -10.68 -12.88 -0.46
CA LYS A 322 -11.97 -12.59 0.18
C LYS A 322 -11.76 -11.75 1.43
N LYS A 323 -12.17 -10.48 1.35
CA LYS A 323 -11.98 -9.48 2.40
C LYS A 323 -12.93 -9.73 3.56
N SER A 324 -12.43 -9.53 4.78
CA SER A 324 -13.27 -9.44 5.97
C SER A 324 -14.13 -8.17 5.95
N VAL A 325 -15.15 -8.10 6.81
CA VAL A 325 -15.96 -6.88 6.94
C VAL A 325 -15.11 -5.69 7.41
N ASN A 326 -14.11 -5.92 8.27
CA ASN A 326 -13.21 -4.87 8.72
C ASN A 326 -12.31 -4.38 7.56
N GLU A 327 -11.83 -5.28 6.71
CA GLU A 327 -11.06 -4.90 5.51
C GLU A 327 -11.92 -4.07 4.54
N ILE A 328 -13.17 -4.47 4.27
CA ILE A 328 -14.09 -3.71 3.41
C ILE A 328 -14.37 -2.31 3.99
N ARG A 329 -14.49 -2.15 5.32
CA ARG A 329 -14.64 -0.84 5.96
C ARG A 329 -13.44 0.06 5.72
N VAL A 330 -12.22 -0.47 5.87
CA VAL A 330 -10.99 0.28 5.60
C VAL A 330 -10.90 0.66 4.12
N MET A 331 -11.19 -0.27 3.21
CA MET A 331 -11.22 0.00 1.76
C MET A 331 -12.28 1.04 1.38
N ARG A 332 -13.46 1.02 2.03
CA ARG A 332 -14.49 2.05 1.85
C ARG A 332 -14.01 3.43 2.29
N ARG A 333 -13.27 3.53 3.39
CA ARG A 333 -12.63 4.78 3.84
C ARG A 333 -11.59 5.26 2.81
N ALA A 334 -10.78 4.33 2.27
CA ALA A 334 -9.82 4.65 1.20
C ALA A 334 -10.52 5.19 -0.05
N GLY A 335 -11.53 4.49 -0.56
CA GLY A 335 -12.31 4.89 -1.74
C GLY A 335 -13.05 6.21 -1.55
N LYS A 336 -13.64 6.43 -0.36
CA LYS A 336 -14.29 7.70 0.01
C LYS A 336 -13.30 8.86 0.00
N ALA A 337 -12.14 8.70 0.64
CA ALA A 337 -11.11 9.74 0.73
C ALA A 337 -10.58 10.11 -0.66
N SER A 338 -10.24 9.11 -1.47
CA SER A 338 -9.77 9.31 -2.85
C SER A 338 -10.86 9.90 -3.74
N GLY A 339 -12.12 9.51 -3.57
CA GLY A 339 -13.21 10.05 -4.37
C GLY A 339 -13.56 11.51 -4.06
N GLU A 340 -13.50 11.90 -2.79
CA GLU A 340 -13.59 13.31 -2.40
C GLU A 340 -12.39 14.12 -2.90
N ALA A 341 -11.17 13.56 -2.86
CA ALA A 341 -9.99 14.20 -3.43
C ALA A 341 -10.11 14.41 -4.95
N MET A 342 -10.69 13.44 -5.67
CA MET A 342 -10.99 13.56 -7.09
C MET A 342 -11.99 14.70 -7.36
N ALA A 343 -13.03 14.83 -6.53
CA ALA A 343 -14.01 15.91 -6.64
C ALA A 343 -13.39 17.31 -6.43
N GLU A 344 -12.49 17.45 -5.45
CA GLU A 344 -11.75 18.71 -5.23
C GLU A 344 -10.77 18.99 -6.38
N THR A 345 -10.15 17.96 -6.95
CA THR A 345 -9.27 18.09 -8.12
C THR A 345 -10.05 18.56 -9.35
N MET A 346 -11.26 18.03 -9.60
CA MET A 346 -12.17 18.56 -10.62
C MET A 346 -12.49 20.03 -10.37
N GLY A 347 -12.74 20.42 -9.11
CA GLY A 347 -12.98 21.81 -8.71
C GLY A 347 -11.77 22.75 -8.83
N PHE A 348 -10.58 22.25 -9.15
CA PHE A 348 -9.38 23.04 -9.40
C PHE A 348 -9.04 23.16 -10.91
N VAL A 349 -9.58 22.29 -11.77
CA VAL A 349 -9.23 22.23 -13.18
C VAL A 349 -9.58 23.52 -13.93
N ARG A 350 -8.68 23.95 -14.82
CA ARG A 350 -8.85 25.14 -15.68
C ARG A 350 -7.74 25.19 -16.73
N PRO A 351 -7.95 25.82 -17.89
CA PRO A 351 -6.90 25.96 -18.88
C PRO A 351 -5.66 26.66 -18.30
N GLY A 352 -4.47 26.14 -18.62
CA GLY A 352 -3.19 26.68 -18.20
C GLY A 352 -2.65 26.16 -16.86
N VAL A 353 -3.39 25.33 -16.11
CA VAL A 353 -2.76 24.52 -15.03
C VAL A 353 -1.91 23.41 -15.65
N SER A 354 -0.91 22.94 -14.93
CA SER A 354 -0.17 21.74 -15.33
C SER A 354 -0.82 20.47 -14.78
N GLU A 355 -0.58 19.36 -15.45
CA GLU A 355 -0.92 18.01 -14.96
C GLU A 355 -0.28 17.75 -13.58
N ALA A 356 0.96 18.19 -13.35
CA ALA A 356 1.62 18.11 -12.05
C ALA A 356 0.87 18.89 -10.94
N GLN A 357 0.25 20.03 -11.26
CA GLN A 357 -0.56 20.76 -10.29
C GLN A 357 -1.83 20.00 -9.92
N LEU A 358 -2.47 19.34 -10.89
CA LEU A 358 -3.64 18.49 -10.64
C LEU A 358 -3.26 17.26 -9.79
N GLN A 359 -2.13 16.61 -10.09
CA GLN A 359 -1.58 15.55 -9.26
C GLN A 359 -1.36 16.02 -7.82
N ALA A 360 -0.72 17.19 -7.65
CA ALA A 360 -0.44 17.74 -6.33
C ALA A 360 -1.71 18.04 -5.52
N VAL A 361 -2.77 18.54 -6.16
CA VAL A 361 -4.08 18.74 -5.51
C VAL A 361 -4.68 17.42 -5.07
N PHE A 362 -4.71 16.42 -5.95
CA PHE A 362 -5.24 15.09 -5.60
C PHE A 362 -4.49 14.47 -4.41
N GLU A 363 -3.16 14.46 -4.44
CA GLU A 363 -2.33 13.91 -3.37
C GLU A 363 -2.48 14.70 -2.06
N TYR A 364 -2.58 16.03 -2.13
CA TYR A 364 -2.83 16.89 -0.97
C TYR A 364 -4.17 16.56 -0.30
N GLU A 365 -5.24 16.47 -1.08
CA GLU A 365 -6.59 16.19 -0.58
C GLU A 365 -6.70 14.77 0.01
N CYS A 366 -6.02 13.78 -0.60
CA CYS A 366 -5.88 12.44 -0.01
C CYS A 366 -5.16 12.50 1.34
N ALA A 367 -4.05 13.23 1.41
CA ALA A 367 -3.24 13.34 2.64
C ALA A 367 -4.02 14.02 3.78
N LEU A 368 -4.82 15.06 3.48
CA LEU A 368 -5.70 15.70 4.47
C LEU A 368 -6.72 14.73 5.07
N ARG A 369 -7.14 13.72 4.29
CA ARG A 369 -8.12 12.70 4.69
C ARG A 369 -7.49 11.44 5.28
N GLY A 370 -6.18 11.46 5.53
CA GLY A 370 -5.47 10.42 6.26
C GLY A 370 -4.78 9.37 5.39
N SER A 371 -4.86 9.45 4.05
CA SER A 371 -4.06 8.58 3.18
C SER A 371 -2.58 8.76 3.47
N GLN A 372 -1.86 7.65 3.66
CA GLN A 372 -0.43 7.72 4.02
C GLN A 372 0.46 8.01 2.81
N ARG A 373 0.01 7.70 1.60
CA ARG A 373 0.70 7.92 0.32
C ARG A 373 -0.26 7.62 -0.84
N PRO A 374 0.07 8.02 -2.08
CA PRO A 374 -0.62 7.45 -3.23
C PRO A 374 -0.39 5.93 -3.28
N ALA A 375 -1.41 5.16 -3.67
CA ALA A 375 -1.34 3.71 -3.81
C ALA A 375 -0.41 3.28 -4.97
N TYR A 376 -0.32 4.12 -6.00
CA TYR A 376 0.51 3.96 -7.20
C TYR A 376 0.88 5.33 -7.76
N VAL A 377 1.74 5.38 -8.77
CA VAL A 377 2.09 6.65 -9.41
C VAL A 377 0.87 7.15 -10.19
N PRO A 378 0.28 8.31 -9.85
CA PRO A 378 -0.90 8.80 -10.55
C PRO A 378 -0.65 9.03 -12.03
N VAL A 379 -1.63 8.71 -12.87
CA VAL A 379 -1.71 9.13 -14.26
C VAL A 379 -2.55 10.40 -14.30
N VAL A 380 -1.98 11.50 -14.81
CA VAL A 380 -2.72 12.75 -15.02
C VAL A 380 -2.52 13.19 -16.46
N ALA A 381 -3.45 12.80 -17.33
CA ALA A 381 -3.27 12.88 -18.77
C ALA A 381 -4.28 13.83 -19.41
N SER A 382 -3.81 14.98 -19.90
CA SER A 382 -4.62 15.97 -20.61
C SER A 382 -4.61 15.76 -22.13
N GLY A 383 -5.76 15.96 -22.78
CA GLY A 383 -5.91 15.84 -24.23
C GLY A 383 -5.41 14.49 -24.76
N SER A 384 -4.57 14.54 -25.80
CA SER A 384 -4.02 13.32 -26.43
C SER A 384 -3.05 12.54 -25.56
N ASN A 385 -2.57 13.08 -24.43
CA ASN A 385 -1.77 12.30 -23.47
C ASN A 385 -2.57 11.13 -22.92
N ALA A 386 -3.90 11.25 -22.82
CA ALA A 386 -4.78 10.20 -22.35
C ALA A 386 -4.77 8.95 -23.26
N LEU A 387 -4.26 9.06 -24.50
CA LEU A 387 -4.05 7.89 -25.37
C LEU A 387 -2.87 7.01 -24.91
N THR A 388 -2.04 7.49 -23.99
CA THR A 388 -0.96 6.71 -23.35
C THR A 388 -1.45 6.18 -22.00
N ILE A 389 -1.79 4.89 -21.93
CA ILE A 389 -2.47 4.29 -20.77
C ILE A 389 -1.67 4.45 -19.46
N HIS A 390 -0.34 4.31 -19.52
CA HIS A 390 0.56 4.50 -18.37
C HIS A 390 1.29 5.86 -18.42
N TYR A 391 0.58 6.94 -18.77
CA TYR A 391 1.15 8.28 -18.80
C TYR A 391 1.41 8.80 -17.38
N VAL A 392 2.68 8.87 -16.97
CA VAL A 392 3.07 9.31 -15.61
C VAL A 392 4.05 10.50 -15.62
N ASN A 393 4.30 11.09 -16.79
CA ASN A 393 5.16 12.26 -16.88
C ASN A 393 4.52 13.47 -16.18
N ASN A 394 3.19 13.61 -16.34
CA ASN A 394 2.36 14.62 -15.68
C ASN A 394 2.96 16.03 -15.74
N ASP A 395 3.52 16.41 -16.89
CA ASP A 395 4.34 17.61 -17.04
C ASP A 395 3.82 18.61 -18.08
N ARG A 396 2.66 18.34 -18.70
CA ARG A 396 2.06 19.24 -19.69
C ARG A 396 1.10 20.24 -19.06
N LEU A 397 0.97 21.38 -19.74
CA LEU A 397 -0.10 22.34 -19.48
C LEU A 397 -1.39 21.82 -20.11
N VAL A 398 -2.48 21.88 -19.34
CA VAL A 398 -3.81 21.54 -19.80
C VAL A 398 -4.31 22.66 -20.72
N GLY A 399 -4.64 22.31 -21.96
CA GLY A 399 -5.13 23.24 -22.97
C GLY A 399 -6.62 23.57 -22.80
N PRO A 400 -7.11 24.64 -23.48
CA PRO A 400 -8.54 24.89 -23.59
C PRO A 400 -9.22 23.74 -24.36
N ASP A 401 -10.48 23.50 -24.04
CA ASP A 401 -11.35 22.53 -24.72
C ASP A 401 -10.87 21.06 -24.69
N GLN A 402 -10.00 20.72 -23.73
CA GLN A 402 -9.50 19.36 -23.52
C GLN A 402 -10.24 18.64 -22.40
N LEU A 403 -10.25 17.30 -22.46
CA LEU A 403 -10.49 16.47 -21.28
C LEU A 403 -9.17 16.26 -20.53
N VAL A 404 -9.29 16.03 -19.22
CA VAL A 404 -8.24 15.44 -18.40
C VAL A 404 -8.74 14.09 -17.93
N CYS A 405 -7.93 13.04 -18.14
CA CYS A 405 -8.15 11.71 -17.58
C CYS A 405 -7.16 11.52 -16.44
N ILE A 406 -7.67 11.42 -15.21
CA ILE A 406 -6.87 11.14 -14.01
C ILE A 406 -7.19 9.75 -13.52
N ASP A 407 -6.16 8.93 -13.37
CA ASP A 407 -6.20 7.65 -12.68
C ASP A 407 -5.26 7.75 -11.47
N ALA A 408 -5.88 7.78 -10.29
CA ALA A 408 -5.20 8.00 -9.03
C ALA A 408 -5.99 7.46 -7.85
N GLY A 409 -5.27 6.94 -6.86
CA GLY A 409 -5.84 6.44 -5.61
C GLY A 409 -4.88 6.58 -4.44
N GLY A 410 -5.43 6.73 -3.24
CA GLY A 410 -4.68 6.74 -1.98
C GLY A 410 -4.52 5.34 -1.39
N GLU A 411 -3.39 5.10 -0.72
CA GLU A 411 -3.29 4.01 0.26
C GLU A 411 -3.70 4.56 1.63
N LEU A 412 -4.73 3.95 2.23
CA LEU A 412 -5.24 4.29 3.55
C LEU A 412 -5.23 3.05 4.45
N ASP A 413 -4.51 3.15 5.56
CA ASP A 413 -4.37 2.12 6.58
C ASP A 413 -3.91 0.76 6.02
N GLY A 414 -3.13 0.80 4.95
CA GLY A 414 -2.55 -0.36 4.27
C GLY A 414 -3.33 -0.83 3.04
N TYR A 415 -4.55 -0.34 2.80
CA TYR A 415 -5.37 -0.74 1.65
C TYR A 415 -5.39 0.33 0.57
N ALA A 416 -5.35 -0.09 -0.69
CA ALA A 416 -5.42 0.76 -1.86
C ALA A 416 -6.88 1.04 -2.25
N SER A 417 -7.12 2.25 -2.74
CA SER A 417 -8.24 2.56 -3.65
C SER A 417 -7.71 2.76 -5.07
N ASP A 418 -8.56 2.57 -6.07
CA ASP A 418 -8.24 2.76 -7.49
C ASP A 418 -9.37 3.51 -8.20
N ILE A 419 -9.08 4.73 -8.70
CA ILE A 419 -10.14 5.59 -9.24
C ILE A 419 -9.63 6.31 -10.47
N THR A 420 -10.31 6.07 -11.58
CA THR A 420 -10.17 6.85 -12.81
C THR A 420 -11.39 7.72 -13.09
N ARG A 421 -11.16 9.01 -13.41
CA ARG A 421 -12.17 9.94 -13.93
C ARG A 421 -11.63 10.71 -15.13
N ALA A 422 -12.46 10.85 -16.15
CA ALA A 422 -12.28 11.83 -17.23
C ALA A 422 -13.26 13.00 -17.05
N PHE A 423 -12.77 14.23 -17.17
CA PHE A 423 -13.58 15.44 -16.96
C PHE A 423 -13.09 16.63 -17.79
N PRO A 424 -13.97 17.60 -18.12
CA PRO A 424 -13.64 18.70 -19.02
C PRO A 424 -12.84 19.79 -18.34
N CYS A 425 -11.88 20.36 -19.08
CA CYS A 425 -11.16 21.59 -18.76
C CYS A 425 -11.72 22.80 -19.54
N ASN A 426 -12.93 22.67 -20.10
CA ASN A 426 -13.55 23.70 -20.90
C ASN A 426 -13.88 24.93 -20.02
N ALA A 427 -13.93 26.13 -20.62
CA ALA A 427 -14.03 27.38 -19.88
C ALA A 427 -15.30 27.51 -19.01
N ASP A 428 -16.37 26.80 -19.37
CA ASP A 428 -17.65 26.74 -18.65
C ASP A 428 -17.78 25.48 -17.76
N GLY A 429 -16.73 24.66 -17.69
CA GLY A 429 -16.69 23.39 -16.96
C GLY A 429 -17.61 22.31 -17.54
N ARG A 430 -18.06 22.43 -18.79
CA ARG A 430 -18.99 21.49 -19.42
C ARG A 430 -18.32 20.62 -20.46
N PHE A 431 -18.84 19.43 -20.69
CA PHE A 431 -18.39 18.62 -21.81
C PHE A 431 -18.85 19.28 -23.13
N SER A 432 -17.99 19.28 -24.14
CA SER A 432 -18.44 19.49 -25.52
C SER A 432 -19.27 18.28 -25.98
N GLU A 433 -20.06 18.44 -27.04
CA GLU A 433 -20.94 17.37 -27.53
C GLU A 433 -20.16 16.07 -27.85
N PRO A 434 -19.04 16.09 -28.61
CA PRO A 434 -18.22 14.88 -28.82
C PRO A 434 -17.63 14.30 -27.53
N GLN A 435 -17.20 15.14 -26.59
CA GLN A 435 -16.67 14.65 -25.32
C GLN A 435 -17.77 13.95 -24.51
N LYS A 436 -18.97 14.54 -24.47
CA LYS A 436 -20.12 14.03 -23.73
C LYS A 436 -20.62 12.70 -24.30
N ASP A 437 -20.71 12.58 -25.62
CA ASP A 437 -21.17 11.35 -26.28
C ASP A 437 -20.23 10.19 -25.97
N LEU A 438 -18.92 10.39 -26.12
CA LEU A 438 -17.93 9.35 -25.86
C LEU A 438 -17.82 9.03 -24.36
N TYR A 439 -17.93 10.03 -23.49
CA TYR A 439 -17.96 9.83 -22.03
C TYR A 439 -19.19 9.01 -21.61
N THR A 440 -20.36 9.35 -22.13
CA THR A 440 -21.62 8.67 -21.81
C THR A 440 -21.57 7.21 -22.26
N ALA A 441 -20.98 6.91 -23.42
CA ALA A 441 -20.75 5.55 -23.87
C ALA A 441 -19.94 4.73 -22.85
N VAL A 442 -18.80 5.27 -22.37
CA VAL A 442 -17.97 4.57 -21.36
C VAL A 442 -18.70 4.45 -20.02
N LEU A 443 -19.38 5.50 -19.58
CA LEU A 443 -20.15 5.51 -18.33
C LEU A 443 -21.27 4.46 -18.33
N ASN A 444 -21.98 4.29 -19.46
CA ASN A 444 -23.00 3.27 -19.62
C ASN A 444 -22.43 1.85 -19.48
N VAL A 445 -21.23 1.61 -20.03
CA VAL A 445 -20.52 0.33 -19.87
C VAL A 445 -20.14 0.10 -18.42
N LEU A 446 -19.59 1.10 -17.73
CA LEU A 446 -19.24 1.02 -16.31
C LEU A 446 -20.46 0.62 -15.47
N LYS A 447 -21.57 1.34 -15.63
CA LYS A 447 -22.82 1.09 -14.89
C LYS A 447 -23.39 -0.29 -15.19
N SER A 448 -23.37 -0.71 -16.45
CA SER A 448 -23.87 -2.01 -16.88
C SER A 448 -23.03 -3.16 -16.30
N CYS A 449 -21.70 -3.06 -16.34
CA CYS A 449 -20.82 -4.06 -15.75
C CYS A 449 -20.91 -4.08 -14.22
N THR A 450 -21.04 -2.90 -13.58
CA THR A 450 -21.24 -2.79 -12.13
C THR A 450 -22.51 -3.52 -11.69
N ALA A 451 -23.63 -3.36 -12.41
CA ALA A 451 -24.87 -4.07 -12.09
C ALA A 451 -24.79 -5.60 -12.18
N LEU A 452 -23.78 -6.14 -12.86
CA LEU A 452 -23.54 -7.59 -12.99
C LEU A 452 -22.59 -8.14 -11.92
N ALA A 453 -21.91 -7.27 -11.17
CA ALA A 453 -20.86 -7.66 -10.22
C ALA A 453 -21.44 -8.06 -8.85
N SER A 454 -22.24 -9.12 -8.79
CA SER A 454 -22.68 -9.77 -7.54
C SER A 454 -22.54 -11.29 -7.62
N GLU A 455 -22.45 -11.95 -6.47
CA GLU A 455 -22.23 -13.40 -6.39
C GLU A 455 -23.36 -14.20 -7.08
N ASN A 456 -24.62 -13.81 -6.86
CA ASN A 456 -25.78 -14.50 -7.43
C ASN A 456 -25.83 -14.46 -8.96
N GLN A 457 -25.19 -13.46 -9.58
CA GLN A 457 -25.10 -13.38 -11.04
C GLN A 457 -24.07 -14.35 -11.63
N CYS A 458 -23.24 -14.98 -10.79
CA CYS A 458 -22.26 -16.01 -11.16
C CYS A 458 -21.22 -15.58 -12.21
N TYR A 459 -21.00 -14.28 -12.39
CA TYR A 459 -19.99 -13.76 -13.32
C TYR A 459 -18.57 -13.95 -12.78
N THR A 460 -17.62 -14.11 -13.70
CA THR A 460 -16.18 -14.00 -13.46
C THR A 460 -15.67 -12.66 -13.99
N LEU A 461 -14.46 -12.24 -13.61
CA LEU A 461 -13.85 -11.02 -14.18
C LEU A 461 -13.65 -11.15 -15.70
N ALA A 462 -13.37 -12.37 -16.19
CA ALA A 462 -13.30 -12.67 -17.61
C ALA A 462 -14.64 -12.55 -18.34
N ASP A 463 -15.73 -12.92 -17.69
CA ASP A 463 -17.06 -12.71 -18.25
C ASP A 463 -17.43 -11.23 -18.29
N LEU A 464 -17.15 -10.48 -17.21
CA LEU A 464 -17.35 -9.04 -17.17
C LEU A 464 -16.56 -8.33 -18.27
N HIS A 465 -15.32 -8.77 -18.54
CA HIS A 465 -14.54 -8.21 -19.64
C HIS A 465 -15.22 -8.44 -21.00
N ARG A 466 -15.68 -9.66 -21.28
CA ARG A 466 -16.43 -9.95 -22.51
C ARG A 466 -17.69 -9.10 -22.63
N ARG A 467 -18.45 -8.95 -21.54
CA ARG A 467 -19.64 -8.09 -21.49
C ARG A 467 -19.31 -6.63 -21.74
N SER A 468 -18.22 -6.11 -21.16
CA SER A 468 -17.79 -4.74 -21.37
C SER A 468 -17.46 -4.43 -22.83
N VAL A 469 -16.80 -5.36 -23.52
CA VAL A 469 -16.50 -5.26 -24.96
C VAL A 469 -17.80 -5.25 -25.78
N ASP A 470 -18.77 -6.11 -25.44
CA ASP A 470 -20.05 -6.16 -26.14
C ASP A 470 -20.87 -4.88 -25.94
N PHE A 471 -20.95 -4.37 -24.70
CA PHE A 471 -21.64 -3.12 -24.39
C PHE A 471 -20.95 -1.94 -25.07
N LEU A 472 -19.62 -1.81 -24.96
CA LEU A 472 -18.89 -0.70 -25.59
C LEU A 472 -19.04 -0.73 -27.11
N ARG A 473 -19.07 -1.91 -27.73
CA ARG A 473 -19.34 -2.05 -29.17
C ARG A 473 -20.72 -1.51 -29.55
N GLN A 474 -21.74 -1.74 -28.72
CA GLN A 474 -23.09 -1.24 -28.96
C GLN A 474 -23.15 0.28 -28.81
N GLU A 475 -22.54 0.83 -27.76
CA GLU A 475 -22.50 2.28 -27.51
C GLU A 475 -21.76 3.02 -28.63
N LEU A 476 -20.55 2.56 -29.01
CA LEU A 476 -19.75 3.21 -30.04
C LEU A 476 -20.42 3.17 -31.43
N LYS A 477 -21.14 2.09 -31.77
CA LYS A 477 -21.90 2.02 -33.03
C LYS A 477 -23.01 3.07 -33.11
N GLN A 478 -23.67 3.37 -31.98
CA GLN A 478 -24.74 4.37 -31.93
C GLN A 478 -24.24 5.78 -32.21
N ILE A 479 -23.00 6.07 -31.82
CA ILE A 479 -22.34 7.38 -32.03
C ILE A 479 -21.45 7.39 -33.29
N GLY A 480 -21.66 6.47 -34.23
CA GLY A 480 -21.08 6.55 -35.58
C GLY A 480 -19.73 5.87 -35.78
N PHE A 481 -19.26 5.03 -34.84
CA PHE A 481 -18.07 4.20 -35.09
C PHE A 481 -18.40 3.01 -35.99
N ASN A 482 -17.62 2.85 -37.07
CA ASN A 482 -17.69 1.66 -37.92
C ASN A 482 -16.67 0.60 -37.47
N LEU A 483 -17.08 -0.25 -36.51
CA LEU A 483 -16.22 -1.27 -35.93
C LEU A 483 -16.24 -2.56 -36.78
N THR A 484 -15.08 -2.92 -37.35
CA THR A 484 -14.89 -4.17 -38.10
C THR A 484 -13.76 -5.01 -37.49
N GLY A 485 -13.92 -6.34 -37.47
CA GLY A 485 -12.97 -7.25 -36.82
C GLY A 485 -12.73 -6.94 -35.33
N GLY A 486 -11.59 -7.37 -34.78
CA GLY A 486 -11.17 -7.07 -33.40
C GLY A 486 -10.60 -5.66 -33.20
N THR A 487 -11.08 -4.66 -33.97
CA THR A 487 -10.57 -3.28 -33.92
C THR A 487 -10.87 -2.62 -32.58
N LEU A 488 -12.03 -2.90 -31.99
CA LEU A 488 -12.38 -2.36 -30.67
C LEU A 488 -11.35 -2.80 -29.63
N GLU A 489 -11.15 -4.10 -29.48
CA GLU A 489 -10.29 -4.69 -28.45
C GLU A 489 -8.80 -4.41 -28.69
N ARG A 490 -8.36 -4.30 -29.95
CA ARG A 490 -6.95 -4.10 -30.28
C ARG A 490 -6.52 -2.63 -30.27
N VAL A 491 -7.44 -1.72 -30.58
CA VAL A 491 -7.09 -0.31 -30.85
C VAL A 491 -7.77 0.62 -29.86
N LEU A 492 -9.10 0.51 -29.70
CA LEU A 492 -9.88 1.48 -28.94
C LEU A 492 -9.96 1.15 -27.45
N TYR A 493 -10.00 -0.14 -27.08
CA TYR A 493 -10.12 -0.63 -25.71
C TYR A 493 -9.12 -1.77 -25.44
N PRO A 494 -7.80 -1.46 -25.31
CA PRO A 494 -6.73 -2.45 -25.31
C PRO A 494 -6.29 -2.94 -23.91
N HIS A 495 -7.11 -2.72 -22.88
CA HIS A 495 -6.87 -3.22 -21.51
C HIS A 495 -8.05 -4.04 -20.99
N TYR A 496 -7.87 -4.63 -19.81
CA TYR A 496 -8.92 -5.43 -19.18
C TYR A 496 -9.98 -4.54 -18.53
N ILE A 497 -11.12 -5.13 -18.16
CA ILE A 497 -12.19 -4.41 -17.45
C ILE A 497 -11.85 -4.12 -15.99
N GLY A 498 -10.80 -4.74 -15.44
CA GLY A 498 -10.44 -4.56 -14.05
C GLY A 498 -9.48 -5.64 -13.53
N HIS A 499 -9.29 -5.61 -12.22
CA HIS A 499 -8.45 -6.55 -11.48
C HIS A 499 -8.96 -6.70 -10.04
N TRP A 500 -8.38 -7.66 -9.29
CA TRP A 500 -8.59 -7.76 -7.85
C TRP A 500 -7.94 -6.57 -7.16
N LEU A 501 -8.55 -6.05 -6.09
CA LEU A 501 -8.04 -4.92 -5.33
C LEU A 501 -8.00 -5.25 -3.83
N GLY A 502 -7.02 -4.72 -3.11
CA GLY A 502 -6.90 -4.87 -1.66
C GLY A 502 -5.70 -4.13 -1.10
N ILE A 503 -4.79 -4.86 -0.45
CA ILE A 503 -3.56 -4.27 0.10
C ILE A 503 -2.64 -3.78 -1.04
N ASP A 504 -2.57 -4.55 -2.13
CA ASP A 504 -1.89 -4.15 -3.36
C ASP A 504 -2.92 -3.66 -4.39
N LEU A 505 -2.49 -2.83 -5.35
CA LEU A 505 -3.34 -2.30 -6.42
C LEU A 505 -3.86 -3.45 -7.31
N HIS A 506 -2.95 -4.14 -7.99
CA HIS A 506 -3.25 -5.40 -8.68
C HIS A 506 -3.06 -6.55 -7.69
N ASP A 507 -4.10 -6.78 -6.86
CA ASP A 507 -4.07 -7.75 -5.77
C ASP A 507 -4.13 -9.21 -6.28
N CYS A 508 -3.71 -10.17 -5.44
CA CYS A 508 -3.95 -11.60 -5.61
C CYS A 508 -3.64 -12.17 -7.01
N SER A 509 -2.43 -11.90 -7.51
CA SER A 509 -1.99 -12.24 -8.88
C SER A 509 -2.09 -13.73 -9.26
N SER A 510 -2.09 -14.64 -8.28
CA SER A 510 -2.25 -16.08 -8.50
C SER A 510 -3.70 -16.53 -8.66
N VAL A 511 -4.68 -15.65 -8.38
CA VAL A 511 -6.11 -15.94 -8.55
C VAL A 511 -6.53 -15.64 -9.98
N GLU A 512 -6.96 -16.68 -10.70
CA GLU A 512 -7.34 -16.56 -12.10
C GLU A 512 -8.59 -15.68 -12.29
N ARG A 513 -8.63 -14.92 -13.38
CA ARG A 513 -9.77 -14.06 -13.76
C ARG A 513 -11.04 -14.83 -14.13
N THR A 514 -10.93 -16.13 -14.30
CA THR A 514 -12.01 -17.12 -14.49
C THR A 514 -12.60 -17.60 -13.17
N THR A 515 -12.05 -17.16 -12.02
CA THR A 515 -12.66 -17.40 -10.70
C THR A 515 -13.96 -16.61 -10.61
N LYS A 516 -15.00 -17.25 -10.07
CA LYS A 516 -16.29 -16.60 -9.85
C LYS A 516 -16.16 -15.48 -8.83
N LEU A 517 -16.93 -14.41 -9.03
CA LEU A 517 -17.10 -13.38 -8.02
C LEU A 517 -17.89 -13.96 -6.85
N GLU A 518 -17.37 -13.78 -5.64
CA GLU A 518 -17.98 -14.22 -4.40
C GLU A 518 -18.11 -13.02 -3.44
N SER A 519 -19.09 -13.05 -2.54
CA SER A 519 -19.27 -12.02 -1.52
C SER A 519 -17.99 -11.86 -0.71
N GLY A 520 -17.54 -10.60 -0.57
CA GLY A 520 -16.28 -10.22 0.07
C GLY A 520 -15.09 -10.05 -0.89
N VAL A 521 -15.22 -10.41 -2.17
CA VAL A 521 -14.21 -10.06 -3.18
C VAL A 521 -14.32 -8.58 -3.52
N VAL A 522 -13.19 -7.90 -3.71
CA VAL A 522 -13.15 -6.51 -4.18
C VAL A 522 -12.44 -6.46 -5.54
N VAL A 523 -13.07 -5.80 -6.52
CA VAL A 523 -12.59 -5.68 -7.90
C VAL A 523 -12.69 -4.23 -8.38
N THR A 524 -11.83 -3.83 -9.32
CA THR A 524 -12.07 -2.63 -10.12
C THR A 524 -13.00 -2.95 -11.30
N ILE A 525 -13.78 -1.96 -11.74
CA ILE A 525 -14.46 -1.95 -13.03
C ILE A 525 -14.08 -0.66 -13.74
N GLU A 526 -13.32 -0.76 -14.82
CA GLU A 526 -12.60 0.34 -15.46
C GLU A 526 -12.69 0.29 -17.01
N PRO A 527 -13.87 0.39 -17.63
CA PRO A 527 -13.93 0.49 -19.08
C PRO A 527 -13.24 1.78 -19.56
N GLY A 528 -12.64 1.70 -20.75
CA GLY A 528 -11.99 2.83 -21.38
C GLY A 528 -12.10 2.81 -22.89
N VAL A 529 -11.97 3.98 -23.50
CA VAL A 529 -11.89 4.17 -24.95
C VAL A 529 -10.82 5.21 -25.28
N TYR A 530 -9.93 4.87 -26.21
CA TYR A 530 -8.81 5.71 -26.62
C TYR A 530 -8.81 5.82 -28.14
N VAL A 531 -9.24 6.96 -28.65
CA VAL A 531 -9.44 7.15 -30.09
C VAL A 531 -8.17 7.75 -30.70
N PRO A 532 -7.42 7.00 -31.53
CA PRO A 532 -6.18 7.51 -32.11
C PRO A 532 -6.45 8.61 -33.14
N LEU A 533 -5.40 9.36 -33.49
CA LEU A 533 -5.38 10.32 -34.59
C LEU A 533 -5.28 9.59 -35.94
N ASP A 534 -6.37 8.90 -36.33
CA ASP A 534 -6.45 8.09 -37.54
C ASP A 534 -7.80 8.34 -38.24
N ASP A 535 -7.77 8.63 -39.54
CA ASP A 535 -8.94 8.89 -40.40
C ASP A 535 -9.92 7.71 -40.50
N ALA A 536 -9.53 6.51 -40.03
CA ALA A 536 -10.45 5.39 -39.84
C ALA A 536 -11.53 5.64 -38.77
N PHE A 537 -11.33 6.61 -37.87
CA PHE A 537 -12.26 6.95 -36.78
C PHE A 537 -12.90 8.33 -36.98
N PRO A 538 -14.11 8.60 -36.44
CA PRO A 538 -14.79 9.88 -36.60
C PRO A 538 -13.92 11.05 -36.10
N LYS A 539 -13.72 12.04 -36.96
CA LYS A 539 -12.77 13.15 -36.72
C LYS A 539 -12.99 13.90 -35.40
N HIS A 540 -14.23 14.03 -34.96
CA HIS A 540 -14.58 14.75 -33.73
C HIS A 540 -14.27 13.97 -32.44
N PHE A 541 -13.95 12.67 -32.53
CA PHE A 541 -13.51 11.87 -31.38
C PHE A 541 -11.99 11.64 -31.34
N GLN A 542 -11.28 11.88 -32.45
CA GLN A 542 -9.84 11.61 -32.52
C GLN A 542 -9.06 12.40 -31.47
N GLY A 543 -8.12 11.75 -30.79
CA GLY A 543 -7.32 12.37 -29.73
C GLY A 543 -7.97 12.32 -28.35
N ILE A 544 -9.20 11.81 -28.23
CA ILE A 544 -9.90 11.68 -26.94
C ILE A 544 -9.60 10.31 -26.33
N GLY A 545 -9.07 10.32 -25.11
CA GLY A 545 -8.95 9.15 -24.24
C GLY A 545 -9.79 9.32 -22.98
N ILE A 546 -10.65 8.34 -22.69
CA ILE A 546 -11.53 8.34 -21.53
C ILE A 546 -11.45 6.97 -20.87
N ARG A 547 -11.22 6.95 -19.56
CA ARG A 547 -11.47 5.81 -18.68
C ARG A 547 -12.31 6.29 -17.50
N VAL A 548 -13.22 5.46 -17.02
CA VAL A 548 -14.02 5.73 -15.83
C VAL A 548 -14.03 4.46 -15.00
N GLU A 549 -13.63 4.56 -13.74
CA GLU A 549 -13.31 3.39 -12.93
C GLU A 549 -13.85 3.50 -11.51
N ASP A 550 -14.37 2.40 -10.99
CA ASP A 550 -14.77 2.31 -9.59
C ASP A 550 -14.29 1.03 -8.91
N ASP A 551 -14.09 1.15 -7.61
CA ASP A 551 -13.80 0.06 -6.67
C ASP A 551 -15.11 -0.60 -6.22
N ILE A 552 -15.28 -1.89 -6.48
CA ILE A 552 -16.53 -2.63 -6.24
C ILE A 552 -16.30 -3.75 -5.23
N ALA A 553 -16.93 -3.67 -4.07
CA ALA A 553 -17.05 -4.79 -3.14
C ALA A 553 -18.26 -5.64 -3.51
N VAL A 554 -18.00 -6.89 -3.90
CA VAL A 554 -19.01 -7.88 -4.27
C VAL A 554 -19.76 -8.32 -3.01
N GLY A 555 -21.10 -8.27 -3.06
CA GLY A 555 -21.98 -8.92 -2.09
C GLY A 555 -22.77 -10.07 -2.73
N GLU A 556 -23.62 -10.71 -1.93
CA GLU A 556 -24.39 -11.88 -2.37
C GLU A 556 -25.42 -11.51 -3.46
N GLN A 557 -26.30 -10.56 -3.16
CA GLN A 557 -27.36 -10.08 -4.07
C GLN A 557 -26.92 -8.85 -4.88
N ASP A 558 -26.34 -7.87 -4.18
CA ASP A 558 -25.90 -6.58 -4.72
C ASP A 558 -24.40 -6.35 -4.46
N ASN A 559 -23.87 -5.24 -4.97
CA ASN A 559 -22.51 -4.78 -4.65
C ASN A 559 -22.49 -3.39 -4.03
N VAL A 560 -21.32 -3.00 -3.54
CA VAL A 560 -21.05 -1.69 -2.97
C VAL A 560 -19.94 -1.01 -3.76
N VAL A 561 -20.24 0.17 -4.29
CA VAL A 561 -19.26 1.06 -4.92
C VAL A 561 -18.51 1.82 -3.82
N LEU A 562 -17.27 1.40 -3.54
CA LEU A 562 -16.43 1.97 -2.48
C LEU A 562 -15.96 3.40 -2.81
N SER A 563 -15.82 3.71 -4.09
CA SER A 563 -15.42 5.01 -4.66
C SER A 563 -16.62 5.91 -5.04
N SER A 564 -17.81 5.65 -4.50
CA SER A 564 -19.06 6.35 -4.88
C SER A 564 -19.06 7.86 -4.66
N THR A 565 -18.15 8.40 -3.85
CA THR A 565 -17.99 9.85 -3.64
C THR A 565 -17.30 10.57 -4.80
N ALA A 566 -16.65 9.85 -5.72
CA ALA A 566 -16.06 10.43 -6.93
C ALA A 566 -17.14 10.70 -7.99
N PRO A 567 -17.42 11.97 -8.35
CA PRO A 567 -18.45 12.32 -9.34
C PRO A 567 -18.22 11.61 -10.67
N LYS A 568 -19.27 11.04 -11.27
CA LYS A 568 -19.19 10.33 -12.56
C LYS A 568 -20.40 10.51 -13.47
N GLU A 569 -21.55 10.90 -12.95
CA GLU A 569 -22.64 11.30 -13.84
C GLU A 569 -22.27 12.63 -14.50
N VAL A 570 -22.64 12.82 -15.76
CA VAL A 570 -22.27 14.03 -16.52
C VAL A 570 -22.60 15.30 -15.75
N VAL A 571 -23.80 15.37 -15.17
CA VAL A 571 -24.27 16.52 -14.39
C VAL A 571 -23.40 16.79 -13.15
N ASP A 572 -22.95 15.74 -12.47
CA ASP A 572 -22.16 15.85 -11.24
C ASP A 572 -20.71 16.25 -11.55
N VAL A 573 -20.15 15.70 -12.63
CA VAL A 573 -18.80 16.08 -13.12
C VAL A 573 -18.80 17.55 -13.55
N GLU A 574 -19.79 17.98 -14.33
CA GLU A 574 -19.89 19.40 -14.72
C GLU A 574 -20.11 20.31 -13.52
N ALA A 575 -20.89 19.88 -12.52
CA ALA A 575 -21.07 20.63 -11.28
C ALA A 575 -19.77 20.74 -10.48
N ALA A 576 -18.97 19.67 -10.40
CA ALA A 576 -17.67 19.66 -9.74
C ALA A 576 -16.68 20.60 -10.44
N CYS A 577 -16.54 20.51 -11.77
CA CYS A 577 -15.64 21.38 -12.55
C CYS A 577 -16.01 22.87 -12.46
N LYS A 578 -17.30 23.20 -12.32
CA LYS A 578 -17.76 24.59 -12.17
C LYS A 578 -17.39 25.24 -10.84
N ARG A 579 -17.11 24.47 -9.78
CA ARG A 579 -16.77 25.03 -8.44
C ARG A 579 -15.59 26.02 -8.49
N TYR A 580 -14.65 25.84 -9.41
CA TYR A 580 -13.59 26.82 -9.65
C TYR A 580 -14.14 28.21 -10.03
N LEU A 581 -15.12 28.25 -10.93
CA LEU A 581 -15.75 29.48 -11.41
C LEU A 581 -16.46 30.20 -10.27
N ASP A 582 -17.09 29.45 -9.36
CA ASP A 582 -17.77 30.01 -8.19
C ASP A 582 -16.78 30.54 -7.14
N ARG A 583 -15.64 29.86 -6.93
CA ARG A 583 -14.55 30.34 -6.04
C ARG A 583 -13.95 31.66 -6.53
N LYS A 584 -13.84 31.88 -7.85
CA LYS A 584 -13.43 33.19 -8.42
C LYS A 584 -14.37 34.33 -8.04
N HIS A 585 -15.66 34.08 -7.84
CA HIS A 585 -16.62 35.10 -7.46
C HIS A 585 -16.61 35.42 -5.95
N THR A 586 -15.94 34.61 -5.13
CA THR A 586 -15.99 34.71 -3.66
C THR A 586 -14.66 35.05 -2.99
N SER A 587 -13.50 34.84 -3.63
CA SER A 587 -12.19 35.10 -3.00
C SER A 587 -11.35 36.15 -3.75
N GLN A 588 -10.86 37.17 -3.02
CA GLN A 588 -9.79 38.10 -3.42
C GLN A 588 -8.40 37.41 -3.59
N GLU A 589 -8.33 36.08 -3.57
CA GLU A 589 -7.08 35.29 -3.57
C GLU A 589 -6.51 35.02 -4.97
N ALA A 590 -6.71 35.92 -5.92
CA ALA A 590 -6.19 35.78 -7.29
C ALA A 590 -4.71 36.23 -7.44
N ASN A 591 -3.85 35.98 -6.44
CA ASN A 591 -2.47 36.50 -6.43
C ASN A 591 -1.35 35.44 -6.42
N TRP A 592 -1.64 34.16 -6.69
CA TRP A 592 -0.61 33.10 -6.69
C TRP A 592 -0.09 32.66 -8.06
N GLN A 593 -0.49 33.30 -9.16
CA GLN A 593 0.06 33.01 -10.50
C GLN A 593 0.72 34.26 -11.12
N PRO A 594 1.99 34.17 -11.57
CA PRO A 594 2.57 35.21 -12.41
C PRO A 594 1.81 35.26 -13.75
N SER A 595 1.48 36.48 -14.19
CA SER A 595 0.92 36.75 -15.51
C SER A 595 1.74 36.07 -16.61
N ILE A 596 1.18 35.03 -17.26
CA ILE A 596 1.73 34.48 -18.49
C ILE A 596 1.31 35.42 -19.62
N ALA A 597 2.10 36.48 -19.79
CA ALA A 597 2.08 37.36 -20.94
C ALA A 597 3.52 37.71 -21.30
N SER A 598 4.14 36.85 -22.13
CA SER A 598 5.18 37.19 -23.11
C SER A 598 5.45 35.99 -24.00
#